data_AF-A0A956JVM9-F1
#
_entry.id   AF-A0A956JVM9-F1
#
_cell.length_a   1.000
_cell.length_b   1.000
_cell.length_c   1.000
_cell.angle_alpha   90.00
_cell.angle_beta   90.00
_cell.angle_gamma   90.00
#
_symmetry.space_group_name_H-M   'P 1'
#
loop_
_entity.id
_entity.type
_entity.pdbx_description
1 polymer ?
#
loop_
_entity_poly.entity_id
_entity_poly.type
_entity_poly.pdbx_seq_one_letter_code
_entity_poly.pdbx_strand_id
1 'polypeptide(L)'
;MSSDKTVGFGCMQLSRAGVAREHAIATLHAVLETAAHAGAALLLDTADVYAPDDDAVGHNEALVAEALASYRGERGALRVATKGGLTRPGGRWRADGRAQALSEACERSLARLGVEAIDLYLLHAVDPRTALATSVRALAKLQARGLVRAIGLCNVNVGQIEEALALAPIAAVQVSVSLLDDAALRGGVLETCRARGIELIAHSPLGGAKRVPRLLRNRKLADVAASCGRGAIELALGALSLSQAPLVAIPGSAAAEHARELIAAQLWTPDETTAHALGGAFDAARFLREPRASRRPAPSAASSAGEEQGVVLLMGYPAAGKSTEVAKWVARGYQRLNRDERGGTMAKLARALDRTLAAGARRVVLDNTFATRATRDLFIDVAWRHGLQVRCAWLDTSLEQAQINAVLRLIERHGGLLAGDALKQAGKRDPSAFIPAVQFDYRRALEPPAPDEGYAAIERVPFERRWPAHYRGKALIVELDGVLRRSVAGARTPRSVDDVALIEAGVRLLEQHAAEGYQLMATAWLPELEEGALDIETATACLARTRELLGALGAELDVRWCGHRAGPARCWCRKPLPGLGVALVMAHQLDPSRCVFAGKNSTEQLFAERLGFRYLDMG
;
A
#
# COMPACT_ATOMS: atom_id res chain seq x y z
N MET A 1 33.11 -26.61 13.91
CA MET A 1 32.02 -25.87 13.24
C MET A 1 31.54 -24.82 14.22
N SER A 2 31.44 -23.55 13.83
CA SER A 2 31.06 -22.46 14.75
C SER A 2 29.65 -22.68 15.28
N SER A 3 29.48 -22.72 16.61
CA SER A 3 28.24 -23.00 17.35
C SER A 3 27.15 -21.91 17.27
N ASP A 4 27.25 -20.98 16.31
CA ASP A 4 26.50 -19.71 16.33
C ASP A 4 25.51 -19.54 15.15
N LYS A 5 25.34 -20.55 14.30
CA LYS A 5 24.44 -20.45 13.14
C LYS A 5 22.99 -20.75 13.54
N THR A 6 22.07 -19.85 13.17
CA THR A 6 20.62 -20.07 13.29
C THR A 6 20.03 -20.52 11.96
N VAL A 7 19.22 -21.56 11.98
CA VAL A 7 18.39 -22.02 10.85
C VAL A 7 16.91 -21.93 11.23
N GLY A 8 16.04 -21.75 10.24
CA GLY A 8 14.60 -21.65 10.49
C GLY A 8 13.79 -22.68 9.72
N PHE A 9 12.58 -22.92 10.21
CA PHE A 9 11.58 -23.75 9.55
C PHE A 9 10.17 -23.16 9.69
N GLY A 10 9.49 -22.98 8.55
CA GLY A 10 8.12 -22.48 8.50
C GLY A 10 7.12 -23.62 8.57
N CYS A 11 6.35 -23.70 9.66
CA CYS A 11 5.44 -24.79 9.96
C CYS A 11 4.12 -24.76 9.16
N MET A 12 3.83 -23.67 8.43
CA MET A 12 2.56 -23.47 7.70
C MET A 12 2.17 -24.65 6.79
N GLN A 13 3.15 -25.29 6.12
CA GLN A 13 2.87 -26.40 5.20
C GLN A 13 2.29 -27.64 5.90
N LEU A 14 2.54 -27.80 7.20
CA LEU A 14 2.09 -28.94 8.01
C LEU A 14 0.58 -28.92 8.28
N SER A 15 -0.09 -27.79 8.06
CA SER A 15 -1.54 -27.64 8.27
C SER A 15 -2.30 -27.44 6.97
N ARG A 16 -1.69 -27.82 5.83
CA ARG A 16 -2.43 -27.89 4.57
C ARG A 16 -3.42 -29.04 4.60
N ALA A 17 -4.59 -28.82 4.00
CA ALA A 17 -5.58 -29.87 3.82
C ALA A 17 -4.94 -31.12 3.17
N GLY A 18 -5.19 -32.28 3.77
CA GLY A 18 -4.66 -33.58 3.32
C GLY A 18 -3.31 -34.00 3.94
N VAL A 19 -2.67 -33.16 4.76
CA VAL A 19 -1.47 -33.58 5.52
C VAL A 19 -1.91 -34.35 6.76
N ALA A 20 -1.55 -35.62 6.85
CA ALA A 20 -1.81 -36.42 8.05
C ALA A 20 -0.98 -35.93 9.24
N ARG A 21 -1.56 -35.99 10.43
CA ARG A 21 -0.97 -35.51 11.69
C ARG A 21 0.38 -36.18 11.99
N GLU A 22 0.47 -37.49 11.77
CA GLU A 22 1.66 -38.29 12.03
C GLU A 22 2.82 -37.87 11.11
N HIS A 23 2.53 -37.56 9.84
CA HIS A 23 3.52 -37.03 8.90
C HIS A 23 4.00 -35.63 9.28
N ALA A 24 3.11 -34.77 9.80
CA ALA A 24 3.47 -33.45 10.27
C ALA A 24 4.42 -33.52 11.49
N ILE A 25 4.13 -34.40 12.45
CA ILE A 25 4.96 -34.64 13.63
C ILE A 25 6.33 -35.21 13.22
N ALA A 26 6.35 -36.24 12.35
CA ALA A 26 7.60 -36.81 11.85
C ALA A 26 8.46 -35.78 11.11
N THR A 27 7.83 -34.85 10.39
CA THR A 27 8.54 -33.75 9.72
C THR A 27 9.20 -32.80 10.73
N LEU A 28 8.51 -32.42 11.80
CA LEU A 28 9.09 -31.58 12.85
C LEU A 28 10.20 -32.30 13.62
N HIS A 29 10.06 -33.60 13.89
CA HIS A 29 11.12 -34.41 14.49
C HIS A 29 12.37 -34.43 13.60
N ALA A 30 12.21 -34.60 12.29
CA ALA A 30 13.31 -34.55 11.33
C ALA A 30 14.03 -33.19 11.30
N VAL A 31 13.28 -32.09 11.43
CA VAL A 31 13.83 -30.73 11.52
C VAL A 31 14.65 -30.55 12.81
N LEU A 32 14.08 -30.93 13.95
CA LEU A 32 14.74 -30.87 15.27
C LEU A 32 16.05 -31.68 15.26
N GLU A 33 15.96 -32.92 14.80
CA GLU A 33 17.07 -33.85 14.66
C GLU A 33 18.19 -33.26 13.79
N THR A 34 17.85 -32.74 12.61
CA THR A 34 18.85 -32.22 11.66
C THR A 34 19.55 -30.97 12.21
N ALA A 35 18.81 -30.06 12.84
CA ALA A 35 19.38 -28.85 13.43
C ALA A 35 20.29 -29.18 14.62
N ALA A 36 19.87 -30.09 15.50
CA ALA A 36 20.66 -30.52 16.65
C ALA A 36 21.95 -31.24 16.23
N HIS A 37 21.89 -32.17 15.27
CA HIS A 37 23.09 -32.84 14.73
C HIS A 37 24.08 -31.85 14.10
N ALA A 38 23.60 -30.75 13.54
CA ALA A 38 24.44 -29.69 12.98
C ALA A 38 24.99 -28.71 14.03
N GLY A 39 24.56 -28.81 15.29
CA GLY A 39 24.88 -27.83 16.34
C GLY A 39 24.34 -26.43 16.06
N ALA A 40 23.25 -26.32 15.29
CA ALA A 40 22.64 -25.06 14.91
C ALA A 40 21.48 -24.68 15.83
N ALA A 41 21.31 -23.39 16.11
CA ALA A 41 20.10 -22.89 16.75
C ALA A 41 18.92 -22.98 15.77
N LEU A 42 17.74 -23.33 16.26
CA LEU A 42 16.55 -23.53 15.46
C LEU A 42 15.46 -22.53 15.80
N LEU A 43 14.88 -21.91 14.78
CA LEU A 43 13.65 -21.14 14.85
C LEU A 43 12.50 -21.91 14.19
N LEU A 44 11.51 -22.34 14.98
CA LEU A 44 10.24 -22.87 14.46
C LEU A 44 9.23 -21.73 14.35
N ASP A 45 8.75 -21.45 13.13
CA ASP A 45 7.80 -20.38 12.85
C ASP A 45 6.40 -20.95 12.55
N THR A 46 5.44 -20.65 13.43
CA THR A 46 4.02 -21.01 13.31
C THR A 46 3.13 -19.76 13.37
N ALA A 47 1.81 -19.90 13.32
CA ALA A 47 0.84 -18.83 13.55
C ALA A 47 -0.51 -19.43 13.98
N ASP A 48 -1.31 -18.67 14.73
CA ASP A 48 -2.65 -19.08 15.16
C ASP A 48 -3.55 -19.46 13.98
N VAL A 49 -3.45 -18.71 12.89
CA VAL A 49 -4.28 -18.85 11.69
C VAL A 49 -3.80 -19.95 10.74
N TYR A 50 -2.69 -20.62 11.01
CA TYR A 50 -2.24 -21.75 10.21
C TYR A 50 -3.11 -22.97 10.52
N ALA A 51 -4.06 -23.22 9.60
CA ALA A 51 -5.06 -24.27 9.72
C ALA A 51 -5.53 -24.73 8.33
N PRO A 52 -6.09 -25.95 8.22
CA PRO A 52 -6.69 -26.43 6.97
C PRO A 52 -7.82 -25.51 6.47
N ASP A 53 -8.65 -25.01 7.39
CA ASP A 53 -9.79 -24.13 7.19
C ASP A 53 -9.97 -23.18 8.40
N ASP A 54 -11.00 -22.34 8.36
CA ASP A 54 -11.30 -21.36 9.39
C ASP A 54 -11.98 -21.90 10.65
N ASP A 55 -12.41 -23.16 10.65
CA ASP A 55 -12.97 -23.83 11.83
C ASP A 55 -11.87 -24.45 12.71
N ALA A 56 -10.67 -24.67 12.14
CA ALA A 56 -9.53 -25.30 12.82
C ALA A 56 -8.41 -24.31 13.25
N VAL A 57 -8.73 -23.04 13.55
CA VAL A 57 -7.75 -22.05 14.02
C VAL A 57 -6.97 -22.59 15.23
N GLY A 58 -5.64 -22.53 15.16
CA GLY A 58 -4.72 -23.06 16.16
C GLY A 58 -4.15 -24.44 15.87
N HIS A 59 -4.61 -25.10 14.80
CA HIS A 59 -4.18 -26.44 14.45
C HIS A 59 -2.64 -26.57 14.33
N ASN A 60 -1.96 -25.64 13.67
CA ASN A 60 -0.50 -25.71 13.52
C ASN A 60 0.26 -25.52 14.84
N GLU A 61 -0.25 -24.69 15.76
CA GLU A 61 0.33 -24.50 17.10
C GLU A 61 0.22 -25.79 17.93
N ALA A 62 -0.94 -26.46 17.88
CA ALA A 62 -1.13 -27.75 18.54
C ALA A 62 -0.22 -28.85 17.97
N LEU A 63 -0.03 -28.89 16.64
CA LEU A 63 0.93 -29.80 16.01
C LEU A 63 2.37 -29.54 16.47
N VAL A 64 2.79 -28.27 16.57
CA VAL A 64 4.11 -27.91 17.08
C VAL A 64 4.24 -28.36 18.54
N ALA A 65 3.26 -28.07 19.38
CA ALA A 65 3.25 -28.46 20.79
C ALA A 65 3.39 -29.98 20.96
N GLU A 66 2.63 -30.75 20.19
CA GLU A 66 2.66 -32.21 20.23
C GLU A 66 3.99 -32.78 19.70
N ALA A 67 4.48 -32.28 18.56
CA ALA A 67 5.76 -32.71 18.03
C ALA A 67 6.87 -32.44 19.05
N LEU A 68 6.82 -31.28 19.71
CA LEU A 68 7.71 -30.98 20.81
C LEU A 68 7.47 -31.95 21.97
N ALA A 69 6.28 -32.19 22.49
CA ALA A 69 6.08 -33.11 23.62
C ALA A 69 6.49 -34.57 23.32
N SER A 70 6.35 -35.02 22.07
CA SER A 70 6.65 -36.38 21.61
C SER A 70 8.10 -36.60 21.20
N TYR A 71 8.88 -35.55 20.94
CA TYR A 71 10.28 -35.69 20.53
C TYR A 71 11.16 -36.17 21.69
N ARG A 72 11.98 -37.20 21.43
CA ARG A 72 12.84 -37.85 22.44
C ARG A 72 14.34 -37.56 22.26
N GLY A 73 14.73 -36.90 21.16
CA GLY A 73 16.11 -36.51 20.92
C GLY A 73 16.49 -35.19 21.58
N GLU A 74 17.77 -34.82 21.44
CA GLU A 74 18.27 -33.50 21.80
C GLU A 74 17.72 -32.43 20.87
N ARG A 75 17.27 -31.29 21.42
CA ARG A 75 16.65 -30.21 20.64
C ARG A 75 17.61 -29.09 20.26
N GLY A 76 18.79 -29.04 20.90
CA GLY A 76 19.67 -27.88 20.84
C GLY A 76 18.99 -26.59 21.33
N ALA A 77 19.52 -25.45 20.91
CA ALA A 77 18.91 -24.15 21.17
C ALA A 77 17.69 -23.95 20.24
N LEU A 78 16.48 -23.95 20.82
CA LEU A 78 15.22 -23.84 20.09
C LEU A 78 14.46 -22.57 20.52
N ARG A 79 13.92 -21.85 19.53
CA ARG A 79 12.93 -20.78 19.71
C ARG A 79 11.66 -21.10 18.93
N VAL A 80 10.50 -20.86 19.52
CA VAL A 80 9.20 -20.94 18.85
C VAL A 80 8.63 -19.55 18.64
N ALA A 81 8.40 -19.19 17.38
CA ALA A 81 7.70 -17.97 17.00
C ALA A 81 6.26 -18.28 16.60
N THR A 82 5.29 -17.55 17.16
CA THR A 82 3.90 -17.55 16.67
C THR A 82 3.41 -16.12 16.44
N LYS A 83 2.20 -15.99 15.90
CA LYS A 83 1.68 -14.72 15.40
C LYS A 83 0.19 -14.61 15.66
N GLY A 84 -0.27 -13.37 15.84
CA GLY A 84 -1.69 -13.01 15.82
C GLY A 84 -1.94 -11.77 14.97
N GLY A 85 -3.21 -11.38 14.85
CA GLY A 85 -3.62 -10.20 14.07
C GLY A 85 -3.92 -10.48 12.61
N LEU A 86 -4.06 -11.76 12.24
CA LEU A 86 -4.58 -12.19 10.95
C LEU A 86 -5.63 -13.28 11.17
N THR A 87 -6.79 -13.11 10.56
CA THR A 87 -7.90 -14.07 10.61
C THR A 87 -8.23 -14.56 9.20
N ARG A 88 -9.05 -15.62 9.09
CA ARG A 88 -9.41 -16.19 7.80
C ARG A 88 -10.92 -16.45 7.60
N PRO A 89 -11.83 -15.52 7.96
CA PRO A 89 -13.27 -15.77 7.89
C PRO A 89 -13.74 -16.10 6.46
N GLY A 90 -14.48 -17.19 6.29
CA GLY A 90 -14.92 -17.71 5.00
C GLY A 90 -13.75 -18.03 4.06
N GLY A 91 -12.62 -18.47 4.61
CA GLY A 91 -11.39 -18.75 3.88
C GLY A 91 -10.61 -17.50 3.40
N ARG A 92 -11.07 -16.28 3.71
CA ARG A 92 -10.45 -15.02 3.25
C ARG A 92 -9.57 -14.39 4.31
N TRP A 93 -8.31 -14.17 3.97
CA TRP A 93 -7.36 -13.47 4.83
C TRP A 93 -7.84 -12.05 5.16
N ARG A 94 -7.93 -11.74 6.45
CA ARG A 94 -8.35 -10.44 6.97
C ARG A 94 -7.51 -10.08 8.19
N ALA A 95 -6.77 -8.98 8.10
CA ALA A 95 -6.05 -8.44 9.24
C ALA A 95 -7.02 -8.01 10.35
N ASP A 96 -6.61 -8.17 11.60
CA ASP A 96 -7.33 -7.71 12.79
C ASP A 96 -6.33 -7.15 13.82
N GLY A 97 -6.04 -5.86 13.70
CA GLY A 97 -5.01 -5.20 14.52
C GLY A 97 -5.50 -4.76 15.89
N ARG A 98 -6.74 -5.08 16.28
CA ARG A 98 -7.35 -4.59 17.52
C ARG A 98 -6.62 -5.18 18.73
N ALA A 99 -6.37 -4.33 19.73
CA ALA A 99 -5.62 -4.74 20.93
C ALA A 99 -6.23 -5.95 21.65
N GLN A 100 -7.56 -5.98 21.77
CA GLN A 100 -8.28 -7.12 22.35
C GLN A 100 -8.08 -8.41 21.55
N ALA A 101 -8.27 -8.36 20.23
CA ALA A 101 -8.09 -9.52 19.35
C ALA A 101 -6.66 -10.10 19.42
N LEU A 102 -5.64 -9.24 19.46
CA LEU A 102 -4.24 -9.65 19.62
C LEU A 102 -3.97 -10.29 20.98
N SER A 103 -4.56 -9.76 22.05
CA SER A 103 -4.37 -10.29 23.41
C SER A 103 -5.02 -11.66 23.55
N GLU A 104 -6.26 -11.80 23.08
CA GLU A 104 -6.98 -13.07 23.09
C GLU A 104 -6.32 -14.13 22.20
N ALA A 105 -5.79 -13.74 21.03
CA ALA A 105 -5.03 -14.64 20.18
C ALA A 105 -3.77 -15.15 20.89
N CYS A 106 -3.00 -14.27 21.52
CA CYS A 106 -1.81 -14.63 22.29
C CYS A 106 -2.12 -15.62 23.44
N GLU A 107 -3.17 -15.35 24.22
CA GLU A 107 -3.57 -16.22 25.34
C GLU A 107 -4.01 -17.61 24.85
N ARG A 108 -4.72 -17.69 23.72
CA ARG A 108 -5.05 -18.98 23.08
C ARG A 108 -3.81 -19.70 22.54
N SER A 109 -2.86 -18.97 21.94
CA SER A 109 -1.59 -19.52 21.46
C SER A 109 -0.78 -20.13 22.61
N LEU A 110 -0.69 -19.47 23.76
CA LEU A 110 -0.02 -19.99 24.96
C LEU A 110 -0.63 -21.32 25.40
N ALA A 111 -1.95 -21.37 25.49
CA ALA A 111 -2.67 -22.58 25.88
C ALA A 111 -2.44 -23.75 24.91
N ARG A 112 -2.46 -23.49 23.60
CA ARG A 112 -2.23 -24.52 22.56
C ARG A 112 -0.79 -25.01 22.52
N LEU A 113 0.16 -24.10 22.68
CA LEU A 113 1.59 -24.43 22.73
C LEU A 113 1.98 -25.10 24.06
N GLY A 114 1.17 -24.95 25.11
CA GLY A 114 1.45 -25.51 26.43
C GLY A 114 2.64 -24.84 27.12
N VAL A 115 2.83 -23.53 26.92
CA VAL A 115 3.96 -22.77 27.46
C VAL A 115 3.49 -21.57 28.28
N GLU A 116 4.27 -21.20 29.29
CA GLU A 116 3.99 -20.01 30.12
C GLU A 116 4.33 -18.70 29.40
N ALA A 117 5.33 -18.73 28.50
CA ALA A 117 5.74 -17.60 27.68
C ALA A 117 6.16 -18.05 26.28
N ILE A 118 5.69 -17.34 25.25
CA ILE A 118 6.11 -17.54 23.86
C ILE A 118 7.46 -16.84 23.62
N ASP A 119 8.41 -17.47 22.92
CA ASP A 119 9.74 -16.87 22.69
C ASP A 119 9.66 -15.61 21.82
N LEU A 120 8.91 -15.66 20.72
CA LEU A 120 8.69 -14.53 19.82
C LEU A 120 7.23 -14.47 19.36
N TYR A 121 6.55 -13.36 19.62
CA TYR A 121 5.18 -13.13 19.17
C TYR A 121 5.12 -11.99 18.15
N LEU A 122 4.66 -12.28 16.93
CA LEU A 122 4.62 -11.29 15.85
C LEU A 122 3.21 -10.78 15.56
N LEU A 123 3.12 -9.48 15.21
CA LEU A 123 1.95 -8.95 14.50
C LEU A 123 1.99 -9.49 13.07
N HIS A 124 1.09 -10.41 12.74
CA HIS A 124 1.10 -11.16 11.48
C HIS A 124 0.77 -10.28 10.25
N ALA A 125 -0.08 -9.27 10.43
CA ALA A 125 -0.41 -8.31 9.37
C ALA A 125 -0.84 -6.97 9.97
N VAL A 126 -0.40 -5.87 9.36
CA VAL A 126 -0.90 -4.53 9.70
C VAL A 126 -2.35 -4.40 9.23
N ASP A 127 -3.27 -4.08 10.14
CA ASP A 127 -4.68 -3.82 9.80
C ASP A 127 -4.85 -2.37 9.31
N PRO A 128 -5.27 -2.13 8.06
CA PRO A 128 -5.47 -0.77 7.56
C PRO A 128 -6.57 0.02 8.29
N ARG A 129 -7.37 -0.61 9.15
CA ARG A 129 -8.46 0.02 9.93
C ARG A 129 -8.08 0.27 11.39
N THR A 130 -6.94 -0.24 11.85
CA THR A 130 -6.44 -0.01 13.22
C THR A 130 -5.07 0.64 13.13
N ALA A 131 -4.87 1.74 13.84
CA ALA A 131 -3.55 2.39 13.88
C ALA A 131 -2.48 1.38 14.33
N LEU A 132 -1.33 1.37 13.64
CA LEU A 132 -0.23 0.45 13.96
C LEU A 132 0.20 0.61 15.43
N ALA A 133 0.26 1.84 15.93
CA ALA A 133 0.54 2.13 17.32
C ALA A 133 -0.38 1.41 18.33
N THR A 134 -1.65 1.19 18.01
CA THR A 134 -2.58 0.43 18.87
C THR A 134 -2.15 -1.04 18.96
N SER A 135 -1.80 -1.64 17.83
CA SER A 135 -1.34 -3.03 17.77
C SER A 135 0.00 -3.21 18.47
N VAL A 136 0.97 -2.32 18.23
CA VAL A 136 2.31 -2.40 18.85
C VAL A 136 2.24 -2.24 20.36
N ARG A 137 1.44 -1.30 20.88
CA ARG A 137 1.23 -1.17 22.33
C ARG A 137 0.57 -2.39 22.96
N ALA A 138 -0.32 -3.07 22.22
CA ALA A 138 -0.92 -4.32 22.69
C ALA A 138 0.15 -5.41 22.84
N LEU A 139 1.01 -5.58 21.83
CA LEU A 139 2.17 -6.49 21.87
C LEU A 139 3.11 -6.15 23.05
N ALA A 140 3.44 -4.87 23.23
CA ALA A 140 4.29 -4.41 24.33
C ALA A 140 3.69 -4.73 25.70
N LYS A 141 2.36 -4.61 25.86
CA LYS A 141 1.65 -5.00 27.09
C LYS A 141 1.72 -6.50 27.35
N LEU A 142 1.63 -7.34 26.30
CA LEU A 142 1.82 -8.79 26.44
C LEU A 142 3.24 -9.12 26.90
N GLN A 143 4.25 -8.44 26.36
CA GLN A 143 5.65 -8.59 26.78
C GLN A 143 5.85 -8.15 28.24
N ALA A 144 5.30 -7.00 28.63
CA ALA A 144 5.39 -6.50 30.00
C ALA A 144 4.70 -7.42 31.03
N ARG A 145 3.67 -8.17 30.62
CA ARG A 145 3.01 -9.21 31.43
C ARG A 145 3.81 -10.52 31.51
N GLY A 146 4.92 -10.65 30.79
CA GLY A 146 5.73 -11.87 30.71
C GLY A 146 5.14 -12.98 29.83
N LEU A 147 4.03 -12.72 29.14
CA LEU A 147 3.36 -13.71 28.28
C LEU A 147 4.14 -14.01 27.00
N VAL A 148 4.98 -13.08 26.56
CA VAL A 148 5.86 -13.23 25.41
C VAL A 148 7.23 -12.66 25.79
N ARG A 149 8.32 -13.33 25.40
CA ARG A 149 9.69 -12.88 25.70
C ARG A 149 10.10 -11.73 24.78
N ALA A 150 9.74 -11.84 23.50
CA ALA A 150 10.04 -10.85 22.49
C ALA A 150 8.84 -10.62 21.55
N ILE A 151 8.81 -9.44 20.93
CA ILE A 151 7.78 -9.07 19.94
C ILE A 151 8.40 -8.77 18.59
N GLY A 152 7.64 -9.04 17.52
CA GLY A 152 8.06 -8.79 16.15
C GLY A 152 6.93 -8.32 15.24
N LEU A 153 7.27 -8.01 13.99
CA LEU A 153 6.32 -7.49 13.00
C LEU A 153 6.46 -8.24 11.68
N CYS A 154 5.35 -8.48 10.99
CA CYS A 154 5.35 -9.10 9.67
C CYS A 154 4.96 -8.10 8.57
N ASN A 155 5.64 -8.19 7.42
CA ASN A 155 5.31 -7.47 6.18
C ASN A 155 5.20 -5.95 6.36
N VAL A 156 6.09 -5.38 7.17
CA VAL A 156 6.20 -3.93 7.44
C VAL A 156 7.25 -3.27 6.54
N ASN A 157 7.04 -1.98 6.25
CA ASN A 157 8.05 -1.13 5.61
C ASN A 157 8.90 -0.37 6.65
N VAL A 158 9.92 0.37 6.19
CA VAL A 158 10.84 1.12 7.07
C VAL A 158 10.09 2.11 7.97
N GLY A 159 9.12 2.87 7.43
CA GLY A 159 8.35 3.82 8.22
C GLY A 159 7.56 3.17 9.36
N GLN A 160 6.97 1.99 9.10
CA GLN A 160 6.25 1.21 10.11
C GLN A 160 7.18 0.59 11.16
N ILE A 161 8.39 0.18 10.77
CA ILE A 161 9.41 -0.30 11.71
C ILE A 161 9.81 0.84 12.66
N GLU A 162 10.09 2.03 12.13
CA GLU A 162 10.45 3.20 12.92
C GLU A 162 9.30 3.68 13.84
N GLU A 163 8.05 3.67 13.36
CA GLU A 163 6.87 3.93 14.20
C GLU A 163 6.78 2.95 15.36
N ALA A 164 7.01 1.66 15.11
CA ALA A 164 6.94 0.63 16.15
C ALA A 164 8.09 0.73 17.17
N LEU A 165 9.32 1.02 16.71
CA LEU A 165 10.49 1.21 17.58
C LEU A 165 10.32 2.40 18.53
N ALA A 166 9.56 3.43 18.14
CA ALA A 166 9.22 4.54 19.03
C ALA A 166 8.28 4.13 20.18
N LEU A 167 7.69 2.93 20.13
CA LEU A 167 6.69 2.44 21.08
C LEU A 167 7.17 1.28 21.92
N ALA A 168 7.99 0.39 21.37
CA ALA A 168 8.54 -0.77 22.05
C ALA A 168 9.78 -1.34 21.35
N PRO A 169 10.67 -2.06 22.06
CA PRO A 169 11.74 -2.83 21.44
C PRO A 169 11.17 -3.89 20.50
N ILE A 170 11.60 -3.86 19.23
CA ILE A 170 11.20 -4.84 18.21
C ILE A 170 12.36 -5.79 17.99
N ALA A 171 12.18 -7.07 18.32
CA ALA A 171 13.25 -8.06 18.24
C ALA A 171 13.43 -8.63 16.84
N ALA A 172 12.34 -8.77 16.09
CA ALA A 172 12.35 -9.36 14.76
C ALA A 172 11.38 -8.71 13.78
N VAL A 173 11.76 -8.70 12.51
CA VAL A 173 10.91 -8.32 11.38
C VAL A 173 10.87 -9.46 10.39
N GLN A 174 9.68 -9.97 10.08
CA GLN A 174 9.46 -11.04 9.12
C GLN A 174 8.93 -10.48 7.80
N VAL A 175 9.67 -10.65 6.70
CA VAL A 175 9.31 -10.13 5.36
C VAL A 175 9.68 -11.14 4.28
N SER A 176 9.10 -10.98 3.09
CA SER A 176 9.46 -11.85 1.97
C SER A 176 10.80 -11.44 1.41
N VAL A 177 11.75 -12.39 1.36
CA VAL A 177 13.06 -12.22 0.75
C VAL A 177 13.42 -13.50 0.03
N SER A 178 13.73 -13.42 -1.26
CA SER A 178 14.25 -14.56 -2.04
C SER A 178 15.05 -14.05 -3.23
N LEU A 179 15.73 -14.95 -3.96
CA LEU A 179 16.36 -14.58 -5.24
C LEU A 179 15.36 -14.01 -6.28
N LEU A 180 14.06 -14.29 -6.12
CA LEU A 180 13.00 -13.83 -7.02
C LEU A 180 12.07 -12.78 -6.39
N ASP A 181 12.36 -12.33 -5.17
CA ASP A 181 11.61 -11.28 -4.47
C ASP A 181 12.58 -10.44 -3.64
N ASP A 182 12.94 -9.28 -4.19
CA ASP A 182 13.87 -8.33 -3.60
C ASP A 182 13.15 -7.09 -3.04
N ALA A 183 11.82 -7.07 -2.98
CA ALA A 183 11.06 -5.86 -2.67
C ALA A 183 11.39 -5.30 -1.28
N ALA A 184 11.57 -6.15 -0.27
CA ALA A 184 11.97 -5.72 1.07
C ALA A 184 13.40 -5.16 1.11
N LEU A 185 14.32 -5.75 0.32
CA LEU A 185 15.70 -5.27 0.19
C LEU A 185 15.74 -3.90 -0.51
N ARG A 186 14.99 -3.76 -1.60
CA ARG A 186 14.82 -2.48 -2.29
C ARG A 186 14.13 -1.42 -1.44
N GLY A 187 13.21 -1.86 -0.57
CA GLY A 187 12.53 -1.00 0.39
C GLY A 187 13.41 -0.49 1.53
N GLY A 188 14.61 -1.06 1.70
CA GLY A 188 15.54 -0.69 2.77
C GLY A 188 15.31 -1.44 4.09
N VAL A 189 14.45 -2.46 4.11
CA VAL A 189 14.11 -3.18 5.35
C VAL A 189 15.33 -3.91 5.92
N LEU A 190 16.14 -4.54 5.06
CA LEU A 190 17.38 -5.22 5.49
C LEU A 190 18.34 -4.23 6.14
N GLU A 191 18.57 -3.08 5.50
CA GLU A 191 19.47 -2.05 6.01
C GLU A 191 18.98 -1.46 7.33
N THR A 192 17.67 -1.20 7.46
CA THR A 192 17.07 -0.74 8.72
C THR A 192 17.22 -1.79 9.80
N CYS A 193 16.89 -3.07 9.55
CA CYS A 193 17.04 -4.13 10.54
C CYS A 193 18.49 -4.29 10.99
N ARG A 194 19.44 -4.29 10.04
CA ARG A 194 20.87 -4.36 10.34
C ARG A 194 21.35 -3.19 11.20
N ALA A 195 20.93 -1.95 10.87
CA ALA A 195 21.31 -0.76 11.62
C ALA A 195 20.71 -0.71 13.04
N ARG A 196 19.54 -1.34 13.23
CA ARG A 196 18.81 -1.36 14.51
C ARG A 196 19.09 -2.62 15.35
N GLY A 197 19.87 -3.58 14.84
CA GLY A 197 20.12 -4.86 15.52
C GLY A 197 18.88 -5.77 15.58
N ILE A 198 17.97 -5.66 14.61
CA ILE A 198 16.73 -6.44 14.53
C ILE A 198 16.98 -7.68 13.68
N GLU A 199 16.56 -8.86 14.16
CA GLU A 199 16.62 -10.11 13.39
C GLU A 199 15.63 -10.06 12.22
N LEU A 200 16.11 -10.31 11.00
CA LEU A 200 15.28 -10.39 9.81
C LEU A 200 14.88 -11.85 9.57
N ILE A 201 13.58 -12.13 9.51
CA ILE A 201 13.07 -13.47 9.19
C ILE A 201 12.57 -13.47 7.74
N ALA A 202 13.23 -14.24 6.88
CA ALA A 202 12.88 -14.36 5.47
C ALA A 202 11.82 -15.44 5.26
N HIS A 203 10.56 -15.01 5.10
CA HIS A 203 9.49 -15.92 4.68
C HIS A 203 9.47 -16.09 3.15
N SER A 204 8.95 -17.23 2.71
CA SER A 204 8.97 -17.62 1.30
C SER A 204 10.36 -17.52 0.65
N PRO A 205 11.43 -18.07 1.26
CA PRO A 205 12.81 -17.85 0.80
C PRO A 205 13.14 -18.42 -0.59
N LEU A 206 12.27 -19.28 -1.13
CA LEU A 206 12.34 -19.81 -2.49
C LEU A 206 11.36 -19.10 -3.48
N GLY A 207 10.77 -17.97 -3.06
CA GLY A 207 9.77 -17.20 -3.81
C GLY A 207 8.32 -17.67 -3.62
N GLY A 208 8.08 -18.59 -2.67
CA GLY A 208 6.78 -19.18 -2.39
C GLY A 208 6.33 -20.21 -3.42
N ALA A 209 5.28 -20.98 -3.12
CA ALA A 209 4.84 -22.12 -3.93
C ALA A 209 4.61 -21.78 -5.42
N LYS A 210 4.18 -20.56 -5.72
CA LYS A 210 3.94 -20.08 -7.10
C LYS A 210 5.23 -19.81 -7.89
N ARG A 211 6.35 -19.45 -7.24
CA ARG A 211 7.60 -19.09 -7.93
C ARG A 211 8.67 -20.17 -7.85
N VAL A 212 8.54 -21.17 -6.98
CA VAL A 212 9.48 -22.32 -6.91
C VAL A 212 9.69 -22.97 -8.29
N PRO A 213 8.66 -23.29 -9.10
CA PRO A 213 8.89 -23.86 -10.44
C PRO A 213 9.70 -22.93 -11.36
N ARG A 214 9.54 -21.61 -11.22
CA ARG A 214 10.30 -20.62 -11.98
C ARG A 214 11.74 -20.52 -11.48
N LEU A 215 11.97 -20.65 -10.18
CA LEU A 215 13.32 -20.70 -9.59
C LEU A 215 14.09 -21.90 -10.14
N LEU A 216 13.49 -23.10 -10.06
CA LEU A 216 14.11 -24.35 -10.49
C LEU A 216 14.41 -24.39 -12.00
N ARG A 217 13.63 -23.69 -12.82
CA ARG A 217 13.83 -23.58 -14.28
C ARG A 217 14.66 -22.36 -14.70
N ASN A 218 15.22 -21.61 -13.76
CA ASN A 218 15.96 -20.39 -14.08
C ASN A 218 17.34 -20.74 -14.64
N ARG A 219 17.58 -20.43 -15.92
CA ARG A 219 18.86 -20.73 -16.59
C ARG A 219 20.07 -20.10 -15.89
N LYS A 220 19.97 -18.84 -15.45
CA LYS A 220 21.07 -18.18 -14.73
C LYS A 220 21.42 -18.89 -13.43
N LEU A 221 20.41 -19.41 -12.72
CA LEU A 221 20.66 -20.18 -11.49
C LEU A 221 21.27 -21.54 -11.81
N ALA A 222 20.84 -22.18 -12.90
CA ALA A 222 21.41 -23.44 -13.36
C ALA A 222 22.89 -23.29 -13.77
N ASP A 223 23.25 -22.18 -14.40
CA ASP A 223 24.64 -21.88 -14.77
C ASP A 223 25.53 -21.74 -13.51
N VAL A 224 25.04 -21.04 -12.48
CA VAL A 224 25.73 -20.93 -11.18
C VAL A 224 25.81 -22.29 -10.50
N ALA A 225 24.72 -23.07 -10.47
CA ALA A 225 24.65 -24.41 -9.90
C ALA A 225 25.70 -25.36 -10.49
N ALA A 226 25.85 -25.33 -11.83
CA ALA A 226 26.84 -26.13 -12.53
C ALA A 226 28.27 -25.72 -12.14
N SER A 227 28.54 -24.43 -11.91
CA SER A 227 29.87 -23.94 -11.57
C SER A 227 30.35 -24.32 -10.17
N CYS A 228 29.43 -24.52 -9.21
CA CYS A 228 29.77 -24.80 -7.82
C CYS A 228 29.32 -26.20 -7.33
N GLY A 229 28.70 -27.01 -8.20
CA GLY A 229 28.23 -28.35 -7.88
C GLY A 229 27.12 -28.40 -6.82
N ARG A 230 26.25 -27.36 -6.75
CA ARG A 230 25.17 -27.25 -5.76
C ARG A 230 23.79 -27.22 -6.41
N GLY A 231 22.78 -27.69 -5.70
CA GLY A 231 21.39 -27.62 -6.14
C GLY A 231 20.83 -26.19 -6.12
N ALA A 232 19.78 -25.94 -6.92
CA ALA A 232 19.12 -24.63 -6.99
C ALA A 232 18.54 -24.17 -5.64
N ILE A 233 18.05 -25.10 -4.82
CA ILE A 233 17.50 -24.82 -3.48
C ILE A 233 18.63 -24.43 -2.51
N GLU A 234 19.74 -25.17 -2.51
CA GLU A 234 20.94 -24.84 -1.71
C GLU A 234 21.46 -23.45 -2.09
N LEU A 235 21.57 -23.14 -3.38
CA LEU A 235 21.98 -21.82 -3.84
C LEU A 235 21.03 -20.71 -3.36
N ALA A 236 19.72 -20.91 -3.49
CA ALA A 236 18.75 -19.89 -3.12
C ALA A 236 18.73 -19.62 -1.61
N LEU A 237 18.85 -20.65 -0.77
CA LEU A 237 18.91 -20.51 0.68
C LEU A 237 20.27 -20.00 1.15
N GLY A 238 21.36 -20.55 0.60
CA GLY A 238 22.73 -20.12 0.89
C GLY A 238 22.96 -18.64 0.53
N ALA A 239 22.36 -18.15 -0.55
CA ALA A 239 22.46 -16.72 -0.93
C ALA A 239 21.98 -15.77 0.18
N LEU A 240 21.05 -16.18 1.04
CA LEU A 240 20.55 -15.33 2.14
C LEU A 240 21.59 -15.08 3.23
N SER A 241 22.57 -15.98 3.37
CA SER A 241 23.70 -15.80 4.29
C SER A 241 24.65 -14.67 3.87
N LEU A 242 24.54 -14.18 2.63
CA LEU A 242 25.33 -13.05 2.13
C LEU A 242 24.95 -11.71 2.77
N SER A 243 23.81 -11.64 3.49
CA SER A 243 23.24 -10.40 4.04
C SER A 243 24.13 -9.63 5.01
N GLN A 244 25.15 -10.29 5.59
CA GLN A 244 25.98 -9.76 6.68
C GLN A 244 25.15 -9.19 7.86
N ALA A 245 23.92 -9.66 8.01
CA ALA A 245 22.96 -9.27 9.04
C ALA A 245 22.38 -10.54 9.67
N PRO A 246 21.79 -10.47 10.89
CA PRO A 246 21.05 -11.58 11.47
C PRO A 246 19.81 -11.85 10.62
N LEU A 247 19.94 -12.71 9.60
CA LEU A 247 18.87 -13.12 8.69
C LEU A 247 18.65 -14.63 8.81
N VAL A 248 17.44 -15.02 9.18
CA VAL A 248 17.03 -16.43 9.29
C VAL A 248 15.95 -16.72 8.26
N ALA A 249 16.17 -17.72 7.41
CA ALA A 249 15.17 -18.17 6.45
C ALA A 249 14.22 -19.18 7.10
N ILE A 250 12.93 -19.16 6.73
CA ILE A 250 11.94 -20.13 7.23
C ILE A 250 11.29 -20.90 6.08
N PRO A 251 12.06 -21.71 5.31
CA PRO A 251 11.46 -22.60 4.32
C PRO A 251 10.57 -23.63 5.03
N GLY A 252 9.56 -24.16 4.33
CA GLY A 252 8.61 -25.12 4.91
C GLY A 252 8.30 -26.27 3.97
N SER A 253 8.07 -27.45 4.53
CA SER A 253 7.68 -28.67 3.84
C SER A 253 6.72 -29.48 4.73
N ALA A 254 5.91 -30.33 4.11
CA ALA A 254 5.11 -31.34 4.83
C ALA A 254 5.73 -32.76 4.77
N ALA A 255 6.87 -32.89 4.10
CA ALA A 255 7.59 -34.15 3.95
C ALA A 255 8.91 -34.08 4.72
N ALA A 256 9.16 -35.08 5.58
CA ALA A 256 10.29 -35.13 6.49
C ALA A 256 11.64 -35.08 5.77
N GLU A 257 11.84 -35.83 4.69
CA GLU A 257 13.09 -35.85 3.92
C GLU A 257 13.43 -34.47 3.35
N HIS A 258 12.48 -33.85 2.63
CA HIS A 258 12.64 -32.49 2.13
C HIS A 258 12.88 -31.47 3.26
N ALA A 259 12.29 -31.66 4.43
CA ALA A 259 12.54 -30.77 5.57
C ALA A 259 13.99 -30.88 6.06
N ARG A 260 14.59 -32.07 6.10
CA ARG A 260 16.02 -32.25 6.39
C ARG A 260 16.89 -31.52 5.36
N GLU A 261 16.59 -31.69 4.08
CA GLU A 261 17.32 -31.01 2.99
C GLU A 261 17.25 -29.48 3.12
N LEU A 262 16.09 -28.92 3.47
CA LEU A 262 15.91 -27.48 3.67
C LEU A 262 16.69 -26.94 4.86
N ILE A 263 16.83 -27.72 5.95
CA ILE A 263 17.68 -27.36 7.09
C ILE A 263 19.15 -27.43 6.68
N ALA A 264 19.57 -28.53 6.06
CA ALA A 264 20.95 -28.71 5.59
C ALA A 264 21.39 -27.62 4.59
N ALA A 265 20.52 -27.24 3.66
CA ALA A 265 20.77 -26.20 2.67
C ALA A 265 21.03 -24.83 3.30
N GLN A 266 20.40 -24.50 4.43
CA GLN A 266 20.64 -23.25 5.13
C GLN A 266 22.01 -23.22 5.82
N LEU A 267 22.58 -24.38 6.16
CA LEU A 267 23.90 -24.48 6.81
C LEU A 267 25.04 -24.17 5.86
N TRP A 268 24.84 -24.36 4.55
CA TRP A 268 25.80 -23.98 3.54
C TRP A 268 25.89 -22.46 3.37
N THR A 269 27.09 -21.97 3.03
CA THR A 269 27.40 -20.55 2.78
C THR A 269 28.18 -20.49 1.46
N PRO A 270 27.80 -19.65 0.49
CA PRO A 270 28.55 -19.48 -0.76
C PRO A 270 29.97 -18.98 -0.51
N ASP A 271 30.94 -19.48 -1.26
CA ASP A 271 32.26 -18.84 -1.37
C ASP A 271 32.18 -17.55 -2.19
N GLU A 272 33.27 -16.76 -2.22
CA GLU A 272 33.29 -15.46 -2.89
C GLU A 272 32.99 -15.58 -4.40
N THR A 273 33.51 -16.62 -5.06
CA THR A 273 33.26 -16.88 -6.49
C THR A 273 31.78 -17.11 -6.75
N THR A 274 31.13 -17.97 -5.96
CA THR A 274 29.71 -18.27 -6.08
C THR A 274 28.85 -17.07 -5.69
N ALA A 275 29.23 -16.34 -4.64
CA ALA A 275 28.57 -15.10 -4.23
C ALA A 275 28.62 -14.04 -5.33
N HIS A 276 29.77 -13.90 -6.01
CA HIS A 276 29.93 -13.01 -7.17
C HIS A 276 28.99 -13.39 -8.31
N ALA A 277 28.99 -14.68 -8.70
CA ALA A 277 28.15 -15.20 -9.77
C ALA A 277 26.64 -15.03 -9.46
N LEU A 278 26.21 -15.30 -8.22
CA LEU A 278 24.84 -15.05 -7.77
C LEU A 278 24.46 -13.57 -7.88
N GLY A 279 25.34 -12.66 -7.47
CA GLY A 279 25.12 -11.22 -7.57
C GLY A 279 25.00 -10.70 -9.01
N GLY A 280 25.71 -11.31 -9.96
CA GLY A 280 25.55 -11.02 -11.39
C GLY A 280 24.25 -11.58 -11.98
N ALA A 281 23.74 -12.67 -11.41
CA ALA A 281 22.51 -13.32 -11.87
C ALA A 281 21.24 -12.67 -11.29
N PHE A 282 21.28 -12.24 -10.02
CA PHE A 282 20.13 -11.80 -9.23
C PHE A 282 20.44 -10.53 -8.43
N ASP A 283 19.62 -9.50 -8.61
CA ASP A 283 19.70 -8.26 -7.83
C ASP A 283 19.58 -8.53 -6.33
N ALA A 284 18.71 -9.46 -5.91
CA ALA A 284 18.56 -9.84 -4.51
C ALA A 284 19.89 -10.29 -3.88
N ALA A 285 20.66 -11.14 -4.56
CA ALA A 285 21.96 -11.63 -4.07
C ALA A 285 22.99 -10.50 -4.00
N ARG A 286 23.00 -9.60 -5.00
CA ARG A 286 23.83 -8.39 -4.96
C ARG A 286 23.46 -7.49 -3.78
N PHE A 287 22.18 -7.30 -3.50
CA PHE A 287 21.72 -6.46 -2.40
C PHE A 287 21.99 -7.04 -1.02
N LEU A 288 21.94 -8.37 -0.90
CA LEU A 288 22.35 -9.06 0.33
C LEU A 288 23.85 -8.82 0.59
N ARG A 289 24.69 -8.99 -0.44
CA ARG A 289 26.15 -8.84 -0.32
C ARG A 289 26.61 -7.39 -0.11
N GLU A 290 26.03 -6.45 -0.85
CA GLU A 290 26.52 -5.07 -0.94
C GLU A 290 25.55 -4.11 -0.25
N PRO A 291 25.90 -3.49 0.88
CA PRO A 291 25.06 -2.50 1.53
C PRO A 291 24.70 -1.34 0.59
N ARG A 292 23.47 -0.83 0.65
CA ARG A 292 23.01 0.29 -0.19
C ARG A 292 23.99 1.47 -0.28
N ALA A 293 24.59 1.87 0.84
CA ALA A 293 25.52 2.99 0.90
C ALA A 293 26.78 2.80 0.03
N SER A 294 27.27 1.57 -0.13
CA SER A 294 28.46 1.30 -0.98
C SER A 294 28.15 1.26 -2.46
N ARG A 295 26.86 1.11 -2.84
CA ARG A 295 26.41 1.09 -4.24
C ARG A 295 26.21 2.50 -4.82
N ARG A 296 26.14 3.53 -3.98
CA ARG A 296 25.90 4.91 -4.40
C ARG A 296 27.16 5.48 -5.08
N PRO A 297 27.06 6.01 -6.31
CA PRO A 297 28.20 6.64 -6.96
C PRO A 297 28.61 7.93 -6.24
N ALA A 298 29.90 8.29 -6.34
CA ALA A 298 30.37 9.60 -5.93
C ALA A 298 29.73 10.72 -6.80
N PRO A 299 29.63 11.96 -6.30
CA PRO A 299 29.27 13.10 -7.15
C PRO A 299 30.27 13.23 -8.31
N SER A 300 29.81 13.51 -9.52
CA SER A 300 30.70 13.66 -10.69
C SER A 300 31.32 15.06 -10.73
N ALA A 301 32.51 15.19 -11.34
CA ALA A 301 33.13 16.50 -11.59
C ALA A 301 32.25 17.45 -12.43
N ALA A 302 31.42 16.89 -13.33
CA ALA A 302 30.45 17.66 -14.12
C ALA A 302 29.34 18.27 -13.25
N SER A 303 28.90 17.55 -12.21
CA SER A 303 27.93 18.07 -11.24
C SER A 303 28.49 19.20 -10.38
N SER A 304 29.80 19.21 -10.12
CA SER A 304 30.49 20.33 -9.47
C SER A 304 30.78 21.52 -10.40
N ALA A 305 30.78 21.30 -11.72
CA ALA A 305 30.98 22.34 -12.73
C ALA A 305 29.68 23.03 -13.19
N GLY A 306 28.54 22.75 -12.54
CA GLY A 306 27.24 23.36 -12.85
C GLY A 306 26.48 22.72 -14.02
N GLU A 307 27.00 21.65 -14.64
CA GLU A 307 26.24 20.88 -15.63
C GLU A 307 25.30 19.90 -14.94
N GLU A 308 24.02 20.22 -14.92
CA GLU A 308 23.00 19.40 -14.28
C GLU A 308 22.77 18.11 -15.07
N GLN A 309 23.44 17.04 -14.66
CA GLN A 309 23.30 15.69 -15.19
C GLN A 309 22.72 14.76 -14.11
N GLY A 310 21.97 13.74 -14.53
CA GLY A 310 21.41 12.73 -13.64
C GLY A 310 19.98 12.32 -14.01
N VAL A 311 19.40 11.55 -13.10
CA VAL A 311 18.02 11.07 -13.21
C VAL A 311 17.13 11.83 -12.23
N VAL A 312 15.99 12.33 -12.68
CA VAL A 312 15.01 13.04 -11.85
C VAL A 312 13.74 12.20 -11.74
N LEU A 313 13.33 11.89 -10.51
CA LEU A 313 12.05 11.26 -10.21
C LEU A 313 11.04 12.32 -9.76
N LEU A 314 10.00 12.57 -10.55
CA LEU A 314 8.89 13.42 -10.16
C LEU A 314 7.87 12.61 -9.36
N MET A 315 7.75 12.92 -8.07
CA MET A 315 6.87 12.25 -7.13
C MET A 315 5.62 13.10 -6.85
N GLY A 316 4.50 12.43 -6.55
CA GLY A 316 3.25 13.06 -6.17
C GLY A 316 2.05 12.20 -6.55
N TYR A 317 0.89 12.52 -5.97
CA TYR A 317 -0.37 11.85 -6.29
C TYR A 317 -0.64 11.73 -7.80
N PRO A 318 -1.38 10.70 -8.25
CA PRO A 318 -2.07 10.76 -9.54
C PRO A 318 -2.82 12.10 -9.64
N ALA A 319 -2.66 12.81 -10.76
CA ALA A 319 -3.14 14.19 -10.95
C ALA A 319 -2.52 15.29 -10.05
N ALA A 320 -1.35 15.07 -9.45
CA ALA A 320 -0.65 16.09 -8.67
C ALA A 320 -0.09 17.29 -9.48
N GLY A 321 -0.13 17.26 -10.82
CA GLY A 321 0.52 18.29 -11.67
C GLY A 321 1.86 17.87 -12.27
N LYS A 322 2.25 16.59 -12.13
CA LYS A 322 3.53 16.06 -12.64
C LYS A 322 3.77 16.33 -14.12
N SER A 323 2.72 16.26 -14.95
CA SER A 323 2.80 16.51 -16.40
C SER A 323 3.11 17.98 -16.73
N THR A 324 2.74 18.92 -15.85
CA THR A 324 3.12 20.34 -15.99
C THR A 324 4.56 20.53 -15.55
N GLU A 325 4.96 19.90 -14.45
CA GLU A 325 6.31 20.00 -13.91
C GLU A 325 7.36 19.37 -14.84
N VAL A 326 7.05 18.22 -15.45
CA VAL A 326 7.97 17.53 -16.37
C VAL A 326 8.32 18.37 -17.59
N ALA A 327 7.42 19.26 -18.05
CA ALA A 327 7.68 20.15 -19.18
C ALA A 327 8.86 21.11 -18.89
N LYS A 328 9.02 21.56 -17.64
CA LYS A 328 10.16 22.40 -17.23
C LYS A 328 11.49 21.65 -17.34
N TRP A 329 11.50 20.36 -17.01
CA TRP A 329 12.68 19.51 -17.14
C TRP A 329 13.01 19.20 -18.60
N VAL A 330 11.99 18.91 -19.42
CA VAL A 330 12.16 18.70 -20.86
C VAL A 330 12.73 19.95 -21.53
N ALA A 331 12.25 21.14 -21.17
CA ALA A 331 12.79 22.42 -21.66
C ALA A 331 14.28 22.63 -21.31
N ARG A 332 14.78 21.97 -20.25
CA ARG A 332 16.19 21.96 -19.83
C ARG A 332 17.01 20.84 -20.50
N GLY A 333 16.44 20.15 -21.49
CA GLY A 333 17.09 19.09 -22.26
C GLY A 333 17.02 17.70 -21.61
N TYR A 334 16.15 17.47 -20.62
CA TYR A 334 15.94 16.13 -20.07
C TYR A 334 15.06 15.28 -20.98
N GLN A 335 15.48 14.05 -21.25
CA GLN A 335 14.65 13.07 -21.92
C GLN A 335 13.58 12.54 -20.95
N ARG A 336 12.30 12.63 -21.33
CA ARG A 336 11.18 12.13 -20.52
C ARG A 336 10.95 10.63 -20.74
N LEU A 337 10.79 9.88 -19.64
CA LEU A 337 10.33 8.49 -19.65
C LEU A 337 9.08 8.33 -18.79
N ASN A 338 7.97 7.94 -19.43
CA ASN A 338 6.69 7.72 -18.77
C ASN A 338 6.15 6.30 -19.04
N ARG A 339 5.65 5.63 -18.01
CA ARG A 339 5.05 4.28 -18.08
C ARG A 339 3.74 4.31 -18.85
N ASP A 340 2.89 5.30 -18.60
CA ASP A 340 1.54 5.35 -19.13
C ASP A 340 1.56 5.56 -20.66
N GLU A 341 2.60 6.23 -21.19
CA GLU A 341 2.86 6.34 -22.64
C GLU A 341 3.43 5.06 -23.27
N ARG A 342 4.19 4.28 -22.50
CA ARG A 342 4.93 3.09 -22.99
C ARG A 342 4.20 1.77 -22.75
N GLY A 343 3.24 1.76 -21.82
CA GLY A 343 2.62 0.56 -21.29
C GLY A 343 3.55 -0.32 -20.43
N GLY A 344 2.96 -1.29 -19.75
CA GLY A 344 3.68 -2.30 -18.97
C GLY A 344 3.92 -1.94 -17.51
N THR A 345 4.95 -2.55 -16.90
CA THR A 345 5.22 -2.46 -15.46
C THR A 345 6.34 -1.47 -15.15
N MET A 346 6.46 -1.04 -13.89
CA MET A 346 7.60 -0.21 -13.44
C MET A 346 8.95 -0.87 -13.74
N ALA A 347 9.04 -2.20 -13.61
CA ALA A 347 10.24 -2.96 -13.99
C ALA A 347 10.53 -2.94 -15.51
N LYS A 348 9.51 -2.83 -16.38
CA LYS A 348 9.72 -2.58 -17.82
C LYS A 348 10.24 -1.16 -18.07
N LEU A 349 9.73 -0.17 -17.34
CA LEU A 349 10.21 1.21 -17.43
C LEU A 349 11.65 1.36 -16.92
N ALA A 350 12.03 0.71 -15.82
CA ALA A 350 13.40 0.70 -15.32
C ALA A 350 14.38 0.10 -16.34
N ARG A 351 14.00 -0.98 -17.04
CA ARG A 351 14.78 -1.51 -18.18
C ARG A 351 14.87 -0.56 -19.36
N ALA A 352 13.84 0.28 -19.58
CA ALA A 352 13.90 1.31 -20.61
C ALA A 352 14.85 2.45 -20.21
N LEU A 353 14.87 2.84 -18.92
CA LEU A 353 15.88 3.75 -18.38
C LEU A 353 17.28 3.18 -18.59
N ASP A 354 17.51 1.92 -18.22
CA ASP A 354 18.81 1.25 -18.35
C ASP A 354 19.35 1.31 -19.79
N ARG A 355 18.50 0.97 -20.78
CA ARG A 355 18.85 1.10 -22.21
C ARG A 355 19.11 2.54 -22.64
N THR A 356 18.33 3.49 -22.11
CA THR A 356 18.47 4.91 -22.45
C THR A 356 19.80 5.47 -21.95
N LEU A 357 20.19 5.12 -20.71
CA LEU A 357 21.47 5.51 -20.13
C LEU A 357 22.65 4.81 -20.81
N ALA A 358 22.51 3.51 -21.13
CA ALA A 358 23.52 2.75 -21.89
C ALA A 358 23.78 3.33 -23.28
N ALA A 359 22.78 3.97 -23.90
CA ALA A 359 22.92 4.69 -25.18
C ALA A 359 23.58 6.08 -25.03
N GLY A 360 24.03 6.45 -23.83
CA GLY A 360 24.76 7.69 -23.57
C GLY A 360 23.92 8.84 -23.02
N ALA A 361 22.61 8.66 -22.81
CA ALA A 361 21.78 9.71 -22.21
C ALA A 361 22.22 9.98 -20.76
N ARG A 362 22.41 11.25 -20.40
CA ARG A 362 22.83 11.67 -19.04
C ARG A 362 21.81 12.55 -18.32
N ARG A 363 20.72 12.95 -18.98
CA ARG A 363 19.64 13.77 -18.42
C ARG A 363 18.30 13.10 -18.69
N VAL A 364 17.73 12.44 -17.67
CA VAL A 364 16.46 11.72 -17.81
C VAL A 364 15.50 12.12 -16.69
N VAL A 365 14.25 12.38 -17.03
CA VAL A 365 13.18 12.69 -16.07
C VAL A 365 12.05 11.66 -16.17
N LEU A 366 11.55 11.21 -15.03
CA LEU A 366 10.45 10.25 -14.94
C LEU A 366 9.29 10.82 -14.12
N ASP A 367 8.07 10.80 -14.67
CA ASP A 367 6.88 11.41 -14.06
C ASP A 367 5.77 10.40 -13.75
N ASN A 368 6.12 9.37 -12.99
CA ASN A 368 5.24 8.22 -12.72
C ASN A 368 4.75 8.18 -11.27
N THR A 369 3.97 7.15 -10.94
CA THR A 369 3.47 6.90 -9.59
C THR A 369 4.50 6.11 -8.79
N PHE A 370 5.30 6.81 -7.98
CA PHE A 370 6.41 6.26 -7.20
C PHE A 370 6.07 6.10 -5.71
N ALA A 371 5.00 5.36 -5.41
CA ALA A 371 4.43 5.29 -4.06
C ALA A 371 5.42 4.71 -3.02
N THR A 372 6.10 3.62 -3.36
CA THR A 372 6.94 2.85 -2.42
C THR A 372 8.42 3.06 -2.67
N ARG A 373 9.23 2.92 -1.61
CA ARG A 373 10.70 2.92 -1.69
C ARG A 373 11.21 1.89 -2.70
N ALA A 374 10.66 0.67 -2.63
CA ALA A 374 11.04 -0.42 -3.52
C ALA A 374 10.81 -0.10 -5.01
N THR A 375 9.75 0.66 -5.33
CA THR A 375 9.49 1.07 -6.72
C THR A 375 10.49 2.13 -7.19
N ARG A 376 10.90 3.05 -6.30
CA ARG A 376 11.88 4.10 -6.61
C ARG A 376 13.27 3.53 -6.79
N ASP A 377 13.62 2.58 -5.94
CA ASP A 377 14.90 1.88 -5.99
C ASP A 377 15.19 1.22 -7.35
N LEU A 378 14.16 0.74 -8.06
CA LEU A 378 14.31 0.23 -9.44
C LEU A 378 15.01 1.23 -10.37
N PHE A 379 14.79 2.53 -10.17
CA PHE A 379 15.36 3.59 -10.98
C PHE A 379 16.65 4.13 -10.36
N ILE A 380 16.71 4.19 -9.02
CA ILE A 380 17.91 4.60 -8.30
C ILE A 380 19.07 3.66 -8.61
N ASP A 381 18.85 2.36 -8.47
CA ASP A 381 19.86 1.34 -8.75
C ASP A 381 20.32 1.36 -10.21
N VAL A 382 19.38 1.51 -11.16
CA VAL A 382 19.73 1.67 -12.58
C VAL A 382 20.61 2.90 -12.79
N ALA A 383 20.25 4.06 -12.25
CA ALA A 383 21.05 5.28 -12.40
C ALA A 383 22.45 5.11 -11.80
N TRP A 384 22.55 4.47 -10.63
CA TRP A 384 23.82 4.22 -9.94
C TRP A 384 24.75 3.29 -10.71
N ARG A 385 24.22 2.22 -11.33
CA ARG A 385 25.01 1.36 -12.23
C ARG A 385 25.62 2.12 -13.42
N HIS A 386 25.03 3.25 -13.80
CA HIS A 386 25.54 4.15 -14.85
C HIS A 386 26.36 5.32 -14.30
N GLY A 387 26.67 5.33 -13.00
CA GLY A 387 27.46 6.38 -12.34
C GLY A 387 26.71 7.71 -12.17
N LEU A 388 25.38 7.70 -12.27
CA LEU A 388 24.56 8.92 -12.21
C LEU A 388 23.91 9.11 -10.85
N GLN A 389 23.87 10.36 -10.40
CA GLN A 389 23.09 10.76 -9.23
C GLN A 389 21.58 10.81 -9.56
N VAL A 390 20.76 10.71 -8.52
CA VAL A 390 19.30 10.75 -8.62
C VAL A 390 18.76 11.87 -7.76
N ARG A 391 17.85 12.68 -8.30
CA ARG A 391 17.12 13.73 -7.58
C ARG A 391 15.65 13.34 -7.49
N CYS A 392 15.01 13.71 -6.39
CA CYS A 392 13.57 13.63 -6.23
C CYS A 392 12.99 15.04 -6.30
N ALA A 393 12.05 15.28 -7.21
CA ALA A 393 11.20 16.46 -7.15
C ALA A 393 9.81 16.02 -6.69
N TRP A 394 9.49 16.30 -5.44
CA TRP A 394 8.26 15.88 -4.78
C TRP A 394 7.25 17.01 -4.78
N LEU A 395 6.21 16.85 -5.59
CA LEU A 395 5.07 17.77 -5.62
C LEU A 395 4.29 17.62 -4.31
N ASP A 396 4.16 18.71 -3.57
CA ASP A 396 3.47 18.75 -2.28
C ASP A 396 1.95 18.89 -2.41
N THR A 397 1.43 18.80 -3.63
CA THR A 397 0.00 18.80 -3.95
C THR A 397 -0.76 17.84 -3.02
N SER A 398 -1.67 18.41 -2.22
CA SER A 398 -2.49 17.62 -1.30
C SER A 398 -3.40 16.64 -2.05
N LEU A 399 -3.92 15.63 -1.35
CA LEU A 399 -4.89 14.70 -1.92
C LEU A 399 -6.11 15.45 -2.49
N GLU A 400 -6.64 16.42 -1.76
CA GLU A 400 -7.80 17.21 -2.11
C GLU A 400 -7.56 18.00 -3.40
N GLN A 401 -6.39 18.63 -3.52
CA GLN A 401 -6.01 19.36 -4.72
C GLN A 401 -5.79 18.43 -5.92
N ALA A 402 -5.19 17.26 -5.70
CA ALA A 402 -5.05 16.23 -6.73
C ALA A 402 -6.42 15.65 -7.17
N GLN A 403 -7.40 15.55 -6.25
CA GLN A 403 -8.77 15.14 -6.58
C GLN A 403 -9.45 16.16 -7.50
N ILE A 404 -9.34 17.46 -7.20
CA ILE A 404 -9.85 18.52 -8.07
C ILE A 404 -9.19 18.46 -9.45
N ASN A 405 -7.87 18.31 -9.52
CA ASN A 405 -7.15 18.20 -10.79
C ASN A 405 -7.58 16.99 -11.62
N ALA A 406 -7.86 15.86 -10.97
CA ALA A 406 -8.36 14.67 -11.64
C ALA A 406 -9.74 14.93 -12.26
N VAL A 407 -10.64 15.60 -11.53
CA VAL A 407 -11.97 15.94 -12.02
C VAL A 407 -11.92 16.99 -13.14
N LEU A 408 -11.14 18.05 -12.99
CA LEU A 408 -10.96 19.08 -14.04
C LEU A 408 -10.56 18.43 -15.35
N ARG A 409 -9.50 17.61 -15.32
CA ARG A 409 -9.01 16.89 -16.49
C ARG A 409 -10.04 15.92 -17.06
N LEU A 410 -10.81 15.27 -16.20
CA LEU A 410 -11.87 14.35 -16.63
C LEU A 410 -12.95 15.11 -17.42
N ILE A 411 -13.42 16.25 -16.91
CA ILE A 411 -14.44 17.08 -17.57
C ILE A 411 -13.88 17.70 -18.85
N GLU A 412 -12.68 18.26 -18.84
CA GLU A 412 -12.04 18.87 -20.02
C GLU A 412 -11.87 17.86 -21.17
N ARG A 413 -11.54 16.61 -20.88
CA ARG A 413 -11.27 15.58 -21.90
C ARG A 413 -12.51 14.82 -22.35
N HIS A 414 -13.46 14.61 -21.45
CA HIS A 414 -14.61 13.73 -21.68
C HIS A 414 -15.96 14.46 -21.68
N GLY A 415 -15.96 15.79 -21.51
CA GLY A 415 -17.15 16.64 -21.55
C GLY A 415 -18.03 16.59 -20.30
N GLY A 416 -17.65 15.81 -19.28
CA GLY A 416 -18.44 15.69 -18.06
C GLY A 416 -17.86 14.71 -17.04
N LEU A 417 -18.57 14.56 -15.92
CA LEU A 417 -18.25 13.56 -14.92
C LEU A 417 -18.58 12.17 -15.48
N LEU A 418 -17.58 11.29 -15.47
CA LEU A 418 -17.78 9.87 -15.75
C LEU A 418 -17.93 9.07 -14.45
N ALA A 419 -18.71 8.00 -14.50
CA ALA A 419 -18.85 7.04 -13.42
C ALA A 419 -19.11 5.62 -13.95
N GLY A 420 -19.07 4.63 -13.06
CA GLY A 420 -19.39 3.24 -13.39
C GLY A 420 -18.59 2.70 -14.57
N ASP A 421 -19.30 2.05 -15.50
CA ASP A 421 -18.67 1.48 -16.69
C ASP A 421 -18.12 2.52 -17.65
N ALA A 422 -18.74 3.71 -17.77
CA ALA A 422 -18.23 4.77 -18.63
C ALA A 422 -16.81 5.21 -18.21
N LEU A 423 -16.60 5.43 -16.91
CA LEU A 423 -15.28 5.77 -16.36
C LEU A 423 -14.28 4.61 -16.53
N LYS A 424 -14.74 3.36 -16.32
CA LYS A 424 -13.92 2.17 -16.52
C LYS A 424 -13.46 2.01 -17.97
N GLN A 425 -14.34 2.27 -18.94
CA GLN A 425 -14.00 2.20 -20.36
C GLN A 425 -13.07 3.34 -20.78
N ALA A 426 -13.32 4.57 -20.31
CA ALA A 426 -12.42 5.70 -20.51
C ALA A 426 -11.01 5.39 -19.99
N GLY A 427 -10.91 4.83 -18.78
CA GLY A 427 -9.63 4.45 -18.16
C GLY A 427 -8.78 3.43 -18.92
N LYS A 428 -9.38 2.66 -19.84
CA LYS A 428 -8.62 1.74 -20.72
C LYS A 428 -7.83 2.48 -21.80
N ARG A 429 -8.29 3.67 -22.20
CA ARG A 429 -7.70 4.48 -23.28
C ARG A 429 -7.01 5.74 -22.76
N ASP A 430 -7.48 6.27 -21.64
CA ASP A 430 -6.95 7.45 -20.98
C ASP A 430 -6.54 7.10 -19.53
N PRO A 431 -5.24 6.93 -19.25
CA PRO A 431 -4.72 6.65 -17.90
C PRO A 431 -5.09 7.72 -16.86
N SER A 432 -5.50 8.91 -17.29
CA SER A 432 -5.97 9.97 -16.40
C SER A 432 -7.44 9.86 -16.00
N ALA A 433 -8.22 9.01 -16.69
CA ALA A 433 -9.60 8.69 -16.34
C ALA A 433 -9.65 7.51 -15.35
N PHE A 434 -9.50 7.81 -14.07
CA PHE A 434 -9.49 6.80 -12.99
C PHE A 434 -10.53 7.11 -11.89
N ILE A 435 -10.87 6.09 -11.11
CA ILE A 435 -11.76 6.22 -9.94
C ILE A 435 -11.00 6.78 -8.72
N PRO A 436 -11.68 7.48 -7.79
CA PRO A 436 -11.03 8.07 -6.61
C PRO A 436 -10.22 7.07 -5.77
N ALA A 437 -10.64 5.80 -5.73
CA ALA A 437 -9.92 4.73 -5.03
C ALA A 437 -8.43 4.68 -5.37
N VAL A 438 -8.02 4.98 -6.62
CA VAL A 438 -6.61 4.99 -7.03
C VAL A 438 -5.77 5.97 -6.19
N GLN A 439 -6.29 7.15 -5.87
CA GLN A 439 -5.58 8.13 -5.04
C GLN A 439 -5.59 7.75 -3.55
N PHE A 440 -6.66 7.14 -3.06
CA PHE A 440 -6.69 6.61 -1.69
C PHE A 440 -5.74 5.44 -1.51
N ASP A 441 -5.63 4.57 -2.51
CA ASP A 441 -4.69 3.45 -2.54
C ASP A 441 -3.26 3.97 -2.57
N TYR A 442 -2.99 4.99 -3.40
CA TYR A 442 -1.70 5.68 -3.39
C TYR A 442 -1.39 6.29 -2.02
N ARG A 443 -2.34 6.98 -1.38
CA ARG A 443 -2.13 7.54 -0.02
C ARG A 443 -1.73 6.47 0.98
N ARG A 444 -2.38 5.30 0.95
CA ARG A 444 -2.07 4.20 1.87
C ARG A 444 -0.71 3.56 1.60
N ALA A 445 -0.27 3.55 0.34
CA ALA A 445 1.00 2.97 -0.07
C ALA A 445 2.17 3.97 -0.07
N LEU A 446 1.89 5.28 0.11
CA LEU A 446 2.90 6.32 0.00
C LEU A 446 3.91 6.24 1.15
N GLU A 447 5.14 5.91 0.80
CA GLU A 447 6.31 6.09 1.64
C GLU A 447 6.97 7.42 1.21
N PRO A 448 6.96 8.47 2.05
CA PRO A 448 7.62 9.74 1.74
C PRO A 448 9.09 9.53 1.32
N PRO A 449 9.61 10.29 0.34
CA PRO A 449 11.00 10.18 -0.05
C PRO A 449 11.90 10.59 1.12
N ALA A 450 12.95 9.84 1.35
CA ALA A 450 13.88 10.10 2.45
C ALA A 450 15.36 10.05 2.00
N PRO A 451 16.26 10.80 2.65
CA PRO A 451 17.67 10.90 2.23
C PRO A 451 18.43 9.56 2.19
N ASP A 452 18.08 8.61 3.06
CA ASP A 452 18.69 7.28 3.16
C ASP A 452 18.36 6.35 1.98
N GLU A 453 17.39 6.70 1.13
CA GLU A 453 17.20 6.06 -0.18
C GLU A 453 18.39 6.33 -1.13
N GLY A 454 19.15 7.41 -0.86
CA GLY A 454 20.36 7.79 -1.56
C GLY A 454 20.17 8.86 -2.64
N TYR A 455 19.14 9.69 -2.53
CA TYR A 455 18.98 10.88 -3.36
C TYR A 455 20.14 11.86 -3.16
N ALA A 456 20.54 12.54 -4.24
CA ALA A 456 21.41 13.72 -4.17
C ALA A 456 20.66 14.93 -3.59
N ALA A 457 19.38 15.07 -3.92
CA ALA A 457 18.50 16.08 -3.37
C ALA A 457 17.04 15.60 -3.38
N ILE A 458 16.27 16.05 -2.40
CA ILE A 458 14.81 15.93 -2.37
C ILE A 458 14.25 17.35 -2.34
N GLU A 459 13.71 17.78 -3.48
CA GLU A 459 13.16 19.12 -3.68
C GLU A 459 11.65 19.07 -3.53
N ARG A 460 11.08 19.91 -2.67
CA ARG A 460 9.63 20.09 -2.60
C ARG A 460 9.20 21.10 -3.66
N VAL A 461 8.24 20.71 -4.50
CA VAL A 461 7.64 21.57 -5.53
C VAL A 461 6.29 22.06 -4.97
N PRO A 462 6.17 23.34 -4.61
CA PRO A 462 4.95 23.87 -4.02
C PRO A 462 3.80 23.88 -5.02
N PHE A 463 2.63 23.45 -4.57
CA PHE A 463 1.40 23.49 -5.32
C PHE A 463 0.66 24.81 -5.11
N GLU A 464 0.27 25.44 -6.21
CA GLU A 464 -0.60 26.60 -6.23
C GLU A 464 -1.75 26.36 -7.21
N ARG A 465 -3.01 26.46 -6.73
CA ARG A 465 -4.17 26.41 -7.63
C ARG A 465 -4.43 27.80 -8.19
N ARG A 466 -4.43 27.91 -9.51
CA ARG A 466 -4.86 29.10 -10.24
C ARG A 466 -6.08 28.76 -11.09
N TRP A 467 -7.21 29.36 -10.73
CA TRP A 467 -8.40 29.33 -11.58
C TRP A 467 -8.24 30.29 -12.76
N PRO A 468 -8.90 30.05 -13.91
CA PRO A 468 -8.83 30.96 -15.05
C PRO A 468 -9.24 32.38 -14.65
N ALA A 469 -8.51 33.39 -15.14
CA ALA A 469 -8.76 34.79 -14.77
C ALA A 469 -10.14 35.32 -15.22
N HIS A 470 -10.88 34.63 -16.09
CA HIS A 470 -12.25 35.00 -16.44
C HIS A 470 -13.29 34.38 -15.51
N TYR A 471 -12.91 33.48 -14.59
CA TYR A 471 -13.82 32.94 -13.59
C TYR A 471 -14.06 34.03 -12.54
N ARG A 472 -15.28 34.54 -12.52
CA ARG A 472 -15.70 35.70 -11.72
C ARG A 472 -17.06 35.50 -11.07
N GLY A 473 -17.79 34.45 -11.43
CA GLY A 473 -19.11 34.16 -10.89
C GLY A 473 -19.07 33.92 -9.39
N LYS A 474 -20.15 34.27 -8.69
CA LYS A 474 -20.39 33.91 -7.29
C LYS A 474 -21.69 33.12 -7.22
N ALA A 475 -21.74 32.11 -6.37
CA ALA A 475 -22.90 31.22 -6.28
C ALA A 475 -23.20 30.84 -4.83
N LEU A 476 -24.49 30.74 -4.53
CA LEU A 476 -24.99 30.00 -3.38
C LEU A 476 -25.31 28.59 -3.86
N ILE A 477 -24.67 27.60 -3.26
CA ILE A 477 -24.86 26.19 -3.55
C ILE A 477 -25.47 25.56 -2.29
N VAL A 478 -26.66 24.97 -2.39
CA VAL A 478 -27.31 24.31 -1.25
C VAL A 478 -27.31 22.79 -1.40
N GLU A 479 -27.25 22.05 -0.30
CA GLU A 479 -27.74 20.66 -0.32
C GLU A 479 -29.25 20.68 -0.63
N LEU A 480 -29.70 19.85 -1.56
CA LEU A 480 -31.10 19.85 -1.96
C LEU A 480 -31.97 19.24 -0.85
N ASP A 481 -31.64 18.01 -0.45
CA ASP A 481 -32.47 17.21 0.46
C ASP A 481 -32.08 17.46 1.93
N GLY A 482 -32.99 18.10 2.66
CA GLY A 482 -32.87 18.46 4.06
C GLY A 482 -32.35 19.87 4.34
N VAL A 483 -31.98 20.64 3.31
CA VAL A 483 -31.72 22.09 3.45
C VAL A 483 -32.73 22.90 2.64
N LEU A 484 -32.95 22.57 1.36
CA LEU A 484 -33.92 23.28 0.51
C LEU A 484 -35.31 22.63 0.48
N ARG A 485 -35.36 21.29 0.44
CA ARG A 485 -36.61 20.53 0.41
C ARG A 485 -36.56 19.32 1.34
N ARG A 486 -37.71 18.73 1.64
CA ARG A 486 -37.89 17.48 2.39
C ARG A 486 -39.00 16.62 1.79
N SER A 487 -39.00 15.34 2.14
CA SER A 487 -40.13 14.44 1.93
C SER A 487 -41.20 14.70 2.99
N VAL A 488 -42.47 14.82 2.57
CA VAL A 488 -43.63 14.86 3.46
C VAL A 488 -43.84 13.50 4.14
N ALA A 489 -43.58 12.41 3.42
CA ALA A 489 -43.63 11.03 3.91
C ALA A 489 -42.48 10.64 4.85
N GLY A 490 -41.55 11.57 5.14
CA GLY A 490 -40.41 11.34 6.03
C GLY A 490 -39.26 10.54 5.41
N ALA A 491 -39.28 10.30 4.10
CA ALA A 491 -38.17 9.69 3.40
C ALA A 491 -36.96 10.65 3.30
N ARG A 492 -35.78 10.11 3.03
CA ARG A 492 -34.56 10.92 2.86
C ARG A 492 -34.66 11.85 1.63
N THR A 493 -35.17 11.33 0.52
CA THR A 493 -35.44 12.05 -0.73
C THR A 493 -36.91 11.82 -1.09
N PRO A 494 -37.63 12.86 -1.56
CA PRO A 494 -39.00 12.73 -2.05
C PRO A 494 -39.18 11.63 -3.11
N ARG A 495 -40.29 10.88 -3.04
CA ARG A 495 -40.61 9.73 -3.91
C ARG A 495 -41.77 9.96 -4.89
N SER A 496 -42.43 11.10 -4.79
CA SER A 496 -43.46 11.54 -5.74
C SER A 496 -43.55 13.06 -5.71
N VAL A 497 -44.27 13.65 -6.67
CA VAL A 497 -44.47 15.11 -6.72
C VAL A 497 -45.20 15.64 -5.48
N ASP A 498 -46.18 14.89 -4.96
CA ASP A 498 -46.93 15.26 -3.76
C ASP A 498 -46.12 15.13 -2.47
N ASP A 499 -45.00 14.41 -2.54
CA ASP A 499 -44.07 14.21 -1.42
C ASP A 499 -43.07 15.38 -1.27
N VAL A 500 -43.07 16.36 -2.17
CA VAL A 500 -42.13 17.49 -2.13
C VAL A 500 -42.67 18.62 -1.26
N ALA A 501 -41.94 18.96 -0.18
CA ALA A 501 -42.17 20.17 0.60
C ALA A 501 -40.90 21.01 0.72
N LEU A 502 -41.03 22.33 0.58
CA LEU A 502 -39.91 23.27 0.80
C LEU A 502 -39.61 23.45 2.28
N ILE A 503 -38.35 23.74 2.58
CA ILE A 503 -37.88 24.13 3.91
C ILE A 503 -37.71 25.65 3.91
N GLU A 504 -38.50 26.33 4.73
CA GLU A 504 -38.60 27.79 4.75
C GLU A 504 -37.24 28.49 4.96
N ALA A 505 -36.40 27.95 5.84
CA ALA A 505 -35.06 28.48 6.07
C ALA A 505 -34.17 28.41 4.81
N GLY A 506 -34.27 27.34 4.03
CA GLY A 506 -33.55 27.20 2.76
C GLY A 506 -34.09 28.16 1.69
N VAL A 507 -35.40 28.38 1.63
CA VAL A 507 -36.02 29.35 0.71
C VAL A 507 -35.53 30.77 1.02
N ARG A 508 -35.59 31.20 2.29
CA ARG A 508 -35.08 32.52 2.71
C ARG A 508 -33.60 32.70 2.37
N LEU A 509 -32.80 31.64 2.51
CA LEU A 509 -31.38 31.68 2.15
C LEU A 509 -31.19 31.93 0.65
N LEU A 510 -31.96 31.25 -0.21
CA LEU A 510 -31.96 31.50 -1.65
C LEU A 510 -32.39 32.93 -1.98
N GLU A 511 -33.49 33.41 -1.39
CA GLU A 511 -34.01 34.78 -1.59
C GLU A 511 -32.96 35.84 -1.26
N GLN A 512 -32.32 35.71 -0.09
CA GLN A 512 -31.28 36.64 0.34
C GLN A 512 -30.11 36.68 -0.64
N HIS A 513 -29.57 35.51 -1.02
CA HIS A 513 -28.40 35.46 -1.89
C HIS A 513 -28.75 35.84 -3.33
N ALA A 514 -29.96 35.55 -3.80
CA ALA A 514 -30.46 36.02 -5.10
C ALA A 514 -30.51 37.56 -5.14
N ALA A 515 -31.03 38.19 -4.09
CA ALA A 515 -31.05 39.66 -3.96
C ALA A 515 -29.63 40.26 -3.93
N GLU A 516 -28.66 39.53 -3.41
CA GLU A 516 -27.24 39.91 -3.44
C GLU A 516 -26.56 39.61 -4.80
N GLY A 517 -27.26 39.03 -5.78
CA GLY A 517 -26.74 38.72 -7.12
C GLY A 517 -25.89 37.44 -7.17
N TYR A 518 -26.14 36.46 -6.30
CA TYR A 518 -25.55 35.13 -6.41
C TYR A 518 -26.33 34.28 -7.41
N GLN A 519 -25.61 33.47 -8.18
CA GLN A 519 -26.21 32.39 -8.94
C GLN A 519 -26.70 31.30 -7.97
N LEU A 520 -27.88 30.74 -8.24
CA LEU A 520 -28.50 29.75 -7.37
C LEU A 520 -28.25 28.34 -7.89
N MET A 521 -27.71 27.48 -7.03
CA MET A 521 -27.40 26.10 -7.40
C MET A 521 -27.75 25.16 -6.25
N ALA A 522 -28.00 23.90 -6.57
CA ALA A 522 -28.12 22.85 -5.58
C ALA A 522 -27.34 21.59 -5.96
N THR A 523 -26.95 20.84 -4.95
CA THR A 523 -26.39 19.51 -5.11
C THR A 523 -27.18 18.49 -4.30
N ALA A 524 -27.29 17.26 -4.80
CA ALA A 524 -28.02 16.20 -4.10
C ALA A 524 -27.28 14.85 -4.14
N TRP A 525 -27.54 14.01 -3.15
CA TRP A 525 -27.13 12.61 -3.17
C TRP A 525 -28.36 11.69 -3.15
N LEU A 526 -28.57 10.95 -4.25
CA LEU A 526 -29.73 10.12 -4.53
C LEU A 526 -29.34 8.63 -4.73
N PRO A 527 -28.72 7.96 -3.74
CA PRO A 527 -28.32 6.56 -3.81
C PRO A 527 -29.45 5.61 -4.20
N GLU A 528 -30.70 6.01 -3.99
CA GLU A 528 -31.86 5.16 -4.21
C GLU A 528 -32.13 4.90 -5.70
N LEU A 529 -31.51 5.70 -6.58
CA LEU A 529 -31.45 5.45 -8.02
C LEU A 529 -30.70 4.14 -8.33
N GLU A 530 -29.54 3.92 -7.69
CA GLU A 530 -28.77 2.69 -7.89
C GLU A 530 -29.33 1.51 -7.08
N GLU A 531 -29.97 1.80 -5.94
CA GLU A 531 -30.63 0.77 -5.12
C GLU A 531 -31.95 0.27 -5.75
N GLY A 532 -32.46 0.96 -6.77
CA GLY A 532 -33.71 0.61 -7.46
C GLY A 532 -34.98 1.02 -6.70
N ALA A 533 -34.84 1.83 -5.64
CA ALA A 533 -35.96 2.34 -4.84
C ALA A 533 -36.52 3.68 -5.37
N LEU A 534 -35.83 4.32 -6.31
CA LEU A 534 -36.26 5.53 -7.00
C LEU A 534 -35.84 5.40 -8.47
N ASP A 535 -36.70 5.73 -9.42
CA ASP A 535 -36.32 5.85 -10.83
C ASP A 535 -35.96 7.30 -11.18
N ILE A 536 -35.27 7.47 -12.32
CA ILE A 536 -34.77 8.77 -12.77
C ILE A 536 -35.89 9.73 -13.19
N GLU A 537 -37.01 9.22 -13.70
CA GLU A 537 -38.15 10.02 -14.14
C GLU A 537 -38.84 10.65 -12.93
N THR A 538 -39.12 9.84 -11.91
CA THR A 538 -39.66 10.27 -10.62
C THR A 538 -38.75 11.28 -9.92
N ALA A 539 -37.43 11.03 -9.89
CA ALA A 539 -36.47 11.97 -9.31
C ALA A 539 -36.49 13.33 -10.03
N THR A 540 -36.60 13.31 -11.37
CA THR A 540 -36.67 14.50 -12.22
C THR A 540 -38.00 15.24 -12.01
N ALA A 541 -39.12 14.53 -11.91
CA ALA A 541 -40.43 15.09 -11.61
C ALA A 541 -40.46 15.78 -10.23
N CYS A 542 -39.87 15.16 -9.21
CA CYS A 542 -39.74 15.77 -7.88
C CYS A 542 -38.89 17.05 -7.91
N LEU A 543 -37.82 17.08 -8.71
CA LEU A 543 -37.04 18.30 -8.92
C LEU A 543 -37.84 19.38 -9.65
N ALA A 544 -38.59 19.02 -10.70
CA ALA A 544 -39.45 19.96 -11.41
C ALA A 544 -40.49 20.58 -10.46
N ARG A 545 -41.12 19.76 -9.61
CA ARG A 545 -42.03 20.23 -8.56
C ARG A 545 -41.34 21.15 -7.55
N THR A 546 -40.10 20.84 -7.17
CA THR A 546 -39.31 21.72 -6.29
C THR A 546 -39.11 23.10 -6.92
N ARG A 547 -38.79 23.15 -8.22
CA ARG A 547 -38.63 24.41 -8.96
C ARG A 547 -39.94 25.18 -9.07
N GLU A 548 -41.04 24.49 -9.34
CA GLU A 548 -42.38 25.09 -9.41
C GLU A 548 -42.74 25.78 -8.08
N LEU A 549 -42.53 25.09 -6.95
CA LEU A 549 -42.80 25.63 -5.62
C LEU A 549 -41.91 26.85 -5.28
N LEU A 550 -40.71 26.94 -5.86
CA LEU A 550 -39.79 28.07 -5.69
C LEU A 550 -40.09 29.26 -6.61
N GLY A 551 -41.05 29.13 -7.54
CA GLY A 551 -41.41 30.18 -8.49
C GLY A 551 -40.21 30.67 -9.30
N ALA A 552 -39.99 31.99 -9.31
CA ALA A 552 -38.91 32.63 -10.08
C ALA A 552 -37.51 32.11 -9.70
N LEU A 553 -37.26 31.86 -8.41
CA LEU A 553 -35.99 31.32 -7.92
C LEU A 553 -35.73 29.90 -8.45
N GLY A 554 -36.79 29.12 -8.65
CA GLY A 554 -36.71 27.76 -9.16
C GLY A 554 -36.30 27.68 -10.63
N ALA A 555 -36.64 28.68 -11.44
CA ALA A 555 -36.27 28.75 -12.84
C ALA A 555 -34.75 28.92 -13.04
N GLU A 556 -34.08 29.59 -12.10
CA GLU A 556 -32.64 29.87 -12.13
C GLU A 556 -31.79 28.78 -11.45
N LEU A 557 -32.42 27.83 -10.74
CA LEU A 557 -31.74 26.85 -9.89
C LEU A 557 -31.11 25.71 -10.73
N ASP A 558 -29.79 25.71 -10.92
CA ASP A 558 -29.04 24.56 -11.48
C ASP A 558 -28.84 23.48 -10.41
N VAL A 559 -29.31 22.26 -10.66
CA VAL A 559 -29.23 21.15 -9.70
C VAL A 559 -28.41 20.01 -10.28
N ARG A 560 -27.39 19.57 -9.54
CA ARG A 560 -26.54 18.44 -9.89
C ARG A 560 -26.63 17.36 -8.82
N TRP A 561 -26.77 16.10 -9.21
CA TRP A 561 -26.88 15.01 -8.23
C TRP A 561 -25.93 13.85 -8.50
N CYS A 562 -25.70 13.06 -7.46
CA CYS A 562 -25.00 11.79 -7.55
C CYS A 562 -25.99 10.65 -7.23
N GLY A 563 -26.20 9.73 -8.17
CA GLY A 563 -27.10 8.59 -7.99
C GLY A 563 -26.47 7.35 -7.33
N HIS A 564 -25.19 7.43 -6.95
CA HIS A 564 -24.45 6.23 -6.55
C HIS A 564 -24.61 5.88 -5.08
N ARG A 565 -24.77 4.59 -4.76
CA ARG A 565 -24.93 4.09 -3.38
C ARG A 565 -23.71 4.39 -2.48
N ALA A 566 -23.92 4.27 -1.17
CA ALA A 566 -22.87 4.38 -0.17
C ALA A 566 -21.77 3.30 -0.34
N GLY A 567 -20.64 3.45 0.37
CA GLY A 567 -19.52 2.49 0.31
C GLY A 567 -18.24 3.08 -0.29
N PRO A 568 -17.33 2.26 -0.86
CA PRO A 568 -16.04 2.73 -1.37
C PRO A 568 -16.15 3.86 -2.41
N ALA A 569 -15.14 4.72 -2.46
CA ALA A 569 -15.06 5.88 -3.35
C ALA A 569 -14.88 5.46 -4.82
N ARG A 570 -15.98 5.15 -5.49
CA ARG A 570 -16.04 4.65 -6.89
C ARG A 570 -16.51 5.67 -7.93
N CYS A 571 -16.96 6.84 -7.50
CA CYS A 571 -17.42 7.92 -8.37
C CYS A 571 -16.92 9.26 -7.83
N TRP A 572 -16.70 10.24 -8.71
CA TRP A 572 -16.25 11.57 -8.31
C TRP A 572 -17.38 12.46 -7.76
N CYS A 573 -18.65 12.13 -8.04
CA CYS A 573 -19.81 12.95 -7.71
C CYS A 573 -20.24 12.88 -6.24
N ARG A 574 -19.93 11.79 -5.52
CA ARG A 574 -20.46 11.61 -4.17
C ARG A 574 -19.60 12.39 -3.17
N LYS A 575 -20.22 13.31 -2.44
CA LYS A 575 -19.56 14.04 -1.34
C LYS A 575 -18.90 13.05 -0.37
N PRO A 576 -17.70 13.35 0.16
CA PRO A 576 -17.01 14.65 0.11
C PRO A 576 -16.12 14.85 -1.14
N LEU A 577 -16.26 14.04 -2.18
CA LEU A 577 -15.44 14.19 -3.40
C LEU A 577 -15.87 15.42 -4.22
N PRO A 578 -14.92 16.07 -4.92
CA PRO A 578 -15.15 17.40 -5.47
C PRO A 578 -15.96 17.42 -6.78
N GLY A 579 -16.39 16.26 -7.29
CA GLY A 579 -16.92 16.12 -8.65
C GLY A 579 -18.02 17.11 -9.02
N LEU A 580 -19.10 17.14 -8.24
CA LEU A 580 -20.24 18.01 -8.52
C LEU A 580 -19.87 19.50 -8.43
N GLY A 581 -19.05 19.88 -7.45
CA GLY A 581 -18.65 21.27 -7.26
C GLY A 581 -17.70 21.76 -8.35
N VAL A 582 -16.74 20.94 -8.78
CA VAL A 582 -15.90 21.27 -9.95
C VAL A 582 -16.76 21.43 -11.21
N ALA A 583 -17.74 20.55 -11.41
CA ALA A 583 -18.65 20.66 -12.55
C ALA A 583 -19.44 21.99 -12.55
N LEU A 584 -19.94 22.42 -11.39
CA LEU A 584 -20.61 23.73 -11.23
C LEU A 584 -19.64 24.90 -11.48
N VAL A 585 -18.45 24.84 -10.89
CA VAL A 585 -17.41 25.87 -11.07
C VAL A 585 -17.05 26.07 -12.54
N MET A 586 -16.89 24.97 -13.29
CA MET A 586 -16.59 25.02 -14.72
C MET A 586 -17.77 25.51 -15.55
N ALA A 587 -18.98 25.00 -15.30
CA ALA A 587 -20.16 25.34 -16.08
C ALA A 587 -20.54 26.83 -15.97
N HIS A 588 -20.31 27.43 -14.80
CA HIS A 588 -20.75 28.79 -14.47
C HIS A 588 -19.61 29.79 -14.26
N GLN A 589 -18.38 29.40 -14.59
CA GLN A 589 -17.17 30.22 -14.46
C GLN A 589 -17.05 30.87 -13.07
N LEU A 590 -17.27 30.05 -12.03
CA LEU A 590 -17.32 30.52 -10.65
C LEU A 590 -15.91 30.75 -10.11
N ASP A 591 -15.74 31.80 -9.33
CA ASP A 591 -14.61 31.96 -8.43
C ASP A 591 -14.95 31.25 -7.10
N PRO A 592 -14.28 30.13 -6.76
CA PRO A 592 -14.64 29.38 -5.56
C PRO A 592 -14.54 30.18 -4.26
N SER A 593 -13.65 31.17 -4.19
CA SER A 593 -13.52 32.03 -3.02
C SER A 593 -14.74 32.92 -2.78
N ARG A 594 -15.60 33.07 -3.79
CA ARG A 594 -16.84 33.84 -3.76
C ARG A 594 -18.08 32.94 -3.68
N CYS A 595 -17.90 31.63 -3.56
CA CYS A 595 -18.99 30.67 -3.45
C CYS A 595 -19.30 30.34 -1.99
N VAL A 596 -20.58 30.17 -1.70
CA VAL A 596 -21.09 29.72 -0.41
C VAL A 596 -21.74 28.36 -0.60
N PHE A 597 -21.40 27.39 0.25
CA PHE A 597 -22.05 26.09 0.31
C PHE A 597 -22.84 25.95 1.61
N ALA A 598 -24.16 25.73 1.51
CA ALA A 598 -25.03 25.50 2.66
C ALA A 598 -25.37 24.00 2.80
N GLY A 599 -25.01 23.41 3.95
CA GLY A 599 -25.19 21.99 4.26
C GLY A 599 -25.48 21.76 5.74
N LYS A 600 -25.55 20.49 6.16
CA LYS A 600 -25.98 20.04 7.50
C LYS A 600 -25.08 18.99 8.14
N ASN A 601 -23.94 18.66 7.53
CA ASN A 601 -23.07 17.61 8.07
C ASN A 601 -21.60 17.76 7.68
N SER A 602 -20.75 17.05 8.40
CA SER A 602 -19.29 17.07 8.20
C SER A 602 -18.85 16.61 6.80
N THR A 603 -19.63 15.77 6.11
CA THR A 603 -19.31 15.35 4.74
C THR A 603 -19.51 16.49 3.74
N GLU A 604 -20.55 17.30 3.94
CA GLU A 604 -20.84 18.50 3.16
C GLU A 604 -19.87 19.65 3.49
N GLN A 605 -19.50 19.81 4.75
CA GLN A 605 -18.44 20.73 5.16
C GLN A 605 -17.12 20.40 4.45
N LEU A 606 -16.67 19.15 4.51
CA LEU A 606 -15.45 18.71 3.82
C LEU A 606 -15.54 18.92 2.30
N PHE A 607 -16.72 18.76 1.70
CA PHE A 607 -16.93 19.05 0.29
C PHE A 607 -16.69 20.53 -0.03
N ALA A 608 -17.26 21.44 0.77
CA ALA A 608 -17.08 22.89 0.62
C ALA A 608 -15.62 23.32 0.80
N GLU A 609 -14.99 22.89 1.89
CA GLU A 609 -13.59 23.22 2.23
C GLU A 609 -12.62 22.78 1.13
N ARG A 610 -12.80 21.57 0.59
CA ARG A 610 -11.97 21.05 -0.51
C ARG A 610 -11.97 21.93 -1.74
N LEU A 611 -13.11 22.54 -2.05
CA LEU A 611 -13.30 23.41 -3.20
C LEU A 611 -12.91 24.86 -2.92
N GLY A 612 -12.69 25.22 -1.66
CA GLY A 612 -12.43 26.59 -1.22
C GLY A 612 -13.70 27.43 -1.09
N PHE A 613 -14.88 26.79 -0.97
CA PHE A 613 -16.14 27.48 -0.73
C PHE A 613 -16.27 27.85 0.76
N ARG A 614 -16.98 28.95 1.05
CA ARG A 614 -17.40 29.25 2.43
C ARG A 614 -18.52 28.29 2.84
N TYR A 615 -18.35 27.53 3.92
CA TYR A 615 -19.39 26.65 4.44
C TYR A 615 -20.37 27.41 5.35
N LEU A 616 -21.66 27.15 5.19
CA LEU A 616 -22.74 27.59 6.06
C LEU A 616 -23.44 26.35 6.63
N ASP A 617 -23.44 26.20 7.95
CA ASP A 617 -24.11 25.10 8.62
C ASP A 617 -25.60 25.40 8.81
N MET A 618 -26.45 24.45 8.43
CA MET A 618 -27.90 24.56 8.37
C MET A 618 -28.60 23.50 9.24
N GLY A 619 -27.89 22.70 10.03
CA GLY A 619 -28.53 21.77 10.98
C GLY A 619 -27.64 20.73 11.63
#